data_AF-G5E106-F1
#
_entry.id   AF-G5E106-F1
#
_cell.length_a   1.000
_cell.length_b   1.000
_cell.length_c   1.000
_cell.angle_alpha   90.00
_cell.angle_beta   90.00
_cell.angle_gamma   90.00
#
_symmetry.space_group_name_H-M   'P 1'
#
loop_
_entity.id
_entity.type
_entity.pdbx_description
1 polymer ?
#
loop_
_entity_poly.entity_id
_entity_poly.type
_entity_poly.pdbx_seq_one_letter_code
_entity_poly.pdbx_strand_id
1 'polypeptide(L)'
;EQNALSVQSFVLPAGVISRNEEYPRSCKMSFFGTGLIAGHGFSNPERTPGLFVLFDEDRFGFIWLELKSFSLYCRMRDRFQQSEAPSPEAFDEVLRNMQSW
;
A
#
# COMPACT_ATOMS: atom_id res chain seq x y z
N GLU A 1 27.97 -0.67 8.75
CA GLU A 1 27.18 0.04 9.80
C GLU A 1 25.70 -0.23 9.63
N GLN A 2 25.04 -0.76 10.66
CA GLN A 2 23.58 -0.88 10.72
C GLN A 2 23.02 0.52 10.97
N ASN A 3 22.50 1.16 9.94
CA ASN A 3 21.80 2.43 10.08
C ASN A 3 20.49 2.13 10.83
N ALA A 4 20.45 2.42 12.13
CA ALA A 4 19.23 2.31 12.92
C ALA A 4 18.16 3.14 12.19
N LEU A 5 17.07 2.49 11.76
CA LEU A 5 16.01 3.15 11.01
C LEU A 5 15.47 4.32 11.85
N SER A 6 15.93 5.52 11.53
CA SER A 6 15.54 6.73 12.24
C SER A 6 14.07 6.98 11.89
N VAL A 7 13.21 6.71 12.85
CA VAL A 7 11.79 7.07 12.79
C VAL A 7 11.70 8.58 12.61
N GLN A 8 11.04 9.03 11.55
CA GLN A 8 10.86 10.45 11.23
C GLN A 8 9.39 10.85 11.42
N SER A 9 9.14 12.11 11.78
CA SER A 9 7.78 12.64 11.86
C SER A 9 7.10 12.57 10.49
N PHE A 10 5.82 12.23 10.49
CA PHE A 10 5.01 12.12 9.28
C PHE A 10 3.71 12.92 9.43
N VAL A 11 3.44 13.75 8.43
CA VAL A 11 2.21 14.51 8.29
C VAL A 11 1.81 14.47 6.83
N LEU A 12 0.51 14.30 6.56
CA LEU A 12 0.02 14.35 5.19
C LEU A 12 0.23 15.75 4.58
N PRO A 13 0.63 15.85 3.30
CA PRO A 13 0.67 17.12 2.61
C PRO A 13 -0.69 17.82 2.62
N ALA A 14 -0.68 19.15 2.66
CA ALA A 14 -1.90 19.94 2.64
C ALA A 14 -2.77 19.61 1.41
N GLY A 15 -4.08 19.43 1.63
CA GLY A 15 -5.04 19.10 0.58
C GLY A 15 -5.11 17.62 0.20
N VAL A 16 -4.29 16.75 0.80
CA VAL A 16 -4.47 15.30 0.69
C VAL A 16 -5.60 14.86 1.63
N ILE A 17 -6.62 14.24 1.06
CA ILE A 17 -7.80 13.75 1.78
C ILE A 17 -7.48 12.38 2.36
N SER A 18 -7.78 12.17 3.63
CA SER A 18 -7.79 10.85 4.24
C SER A 18 -9.16 10.55 4.82
N ARG A 19 -9.63 9.32 4.63
CA ARG A 19 -10.83 8.82 5.32
C ARG A 19 -10.59 8.55 6.80
N ASN A 20 -9.33 8.30 7.19
CA ASN A 20 -8.96 8.02 8.57
C ASN A 20 -8.00 9.12 9.07
N GLU A 21 -8.46 9.92 10.02
CA GLU A 21 -7.63 10.98 10.62
C GLU A 21 -6.60 10.44 11.62
N GLU A 22 -6.79 9.20 12.10
CA GLU A 22 -5.92 8.51 13.06
C GLU A 22 -4.82 7.69 12.37
N TYR A 23 -4.10 8.32 11.44
CA TYR A 23 -2.89 7.70 10.85
C TYR A 23 -1.65 7.93 11.73
N PRO A 24 -0.65 7.02 11.70
CA PRO A 24 0.59 7.19 12.45
C PRO A 24 1.32 8.49 12.10
N ARG A 25 1.78 9.21 13.12
CA ARG A 25 2.48 10.50 12.97
C ARG A 25 3.98 10.37 12.82
N SER A 26 4.45 9.16 12.52
CA SER A 26 5.84 8.85 12.29
C SER A 26 5.98 7.71 11.29
N CYS A 27 6.96 7.78 10.39
CA CYS A 27 7.26 6.72 9.44
C CYS A 27 8.74 6.29 9.51
N LYS A 28 9.02 5.09 9.01
CA LYS A 28 10.39 4.54 8.91
C LYS A 28 11.01 4.86 7.55
N MET A 29 10.25 4.68 6.48
CA MET A 29 10.73 4.79 5.11
C MET A 29 9.62 5.23 4.17
N SER A 30 10.00 5.78 3.03
CA SER A 30 9.10 6.06 1.91
C SER A 30 9.72 5.57 0.60
N PHE A 31 8.89 5.08 -0.31
CA PHE A 31 9.30 4.56 -1.61
C PHE A 31 8.40 5.13 -2.70
N PHE A 32 8.97 5.34 -3.88
CA PHE A 32 8.16 5.61 -5.06
C PHE A 32 7.36 4.36 -5.44
N GLY A 33 6.08 4.54 -5.76
CA GLY A 33 5.22 3.47 -6.23
C GLY A 33 4.28 3.94 -7.32
N THR A 34 3.58 2.99 -7.94
CA THR A 34 2.47 3.29 -8.84
C THR A 34 1.23 2.53 -8.41
N GLY A 35 0.11 3.23 -8.35
CA GLY A 35 -1.20 2.65 -8.08
C GLY A 35 -1.99 2.48 -9.37
N LEU A 36 -2.84 1.47 -9.44
CA LEU A 36 -3.73 1.26 -10.58
C LEU A 36 -5.05 1.99 -10.32
N ILE A 37 -5.45 2.87 -11.24
CA ILE A 37 -6.76 3.51 -11.25
C ILE A 37 -7.50 3.11 -12.52
N ALA A 38 -8.82 3.19 -12.49
CA ALA A 38 -9.66 3.00 -13.66
C ALA A 38 -10.97 3.78 -13.47
N GLY A 39 -11.62 4.11 -14.59
CA GLY A 39 -12.98 4.62 -14.59
C GLY A 39 -14.02 3.57 -14.16
N HIS A 40 -15.28 3.98 -14.09
CA HIS A 40 -16.39 3.08 -13.76
C HIS A 40 -16.42 1.87 -14.71
N GLY A 41 -16.70 0.68 -14.14
CA GLY A 41 -16.66 -0.58 -14.89
C GLY A 41 -15.25 -1.00 -15.31
N PHE A 42 -14.21 -0.53 -14.59
CA PHE A 42 -12.80 -0.78 -14.90
C PHE A 42 -12.39 -0.30 -16.31
N SER A 43 -12.98 0.81 -16.75
CA SER A 43 -12.69 1.41 -18.06
C SER A 43 -11.37 2.20 -18.02
N ASN A 44 -10.58 2.12 -19.10
CA ASN A 44 -9.31 2.84 -19.27
C ASN A 44 -8.36 2.75 -18.05
N PRO A 45 -7.94 1.54 -17.63
CA PRO A 45 -7.07 1.39 -16.48
C PRO A 45 -5.68 1.97 -16.76
N GLU A 46 -5.13 2.72 -15.81
CA GLU A 46 -3.81 3.32 -15.91
C GLU A 46 -3.07 3.33 -14.57
N ARG A 47 -1.74 3.35 -14.66
CA ARG A 47 -0.87 3.47 -13.48
C ARG A 47 -0.56 4.94 -13.22
N THR A 48 -0.90 5.39 -12.01
CA THR A 48 -0.58 6.75 -11.56
C THR A 48 0.52 6.72 -10.50
N PRO A 49 1.37 7.75 -10.44
CA PRO A 49 2.44 7.83 -9.46
C PRO A 49 1.89 8.04 -8.05
N GLY A 50 2.61 7.47 -7.07
CA GLY A 50 2.27 7.59 -5.66
C GLY A 50 3.48 7.42 -4.75
N LEU A 51 3.27 7.71 -3.47
CA LEU A 51 4.26 7.51 -2.42
C LEU A 51 3.79 6.41 -1.48
N PHE A 52 4.53 5.31 -1.43
CA PHE A 52 4.37 4.28 -0.42
C PHE A 52 5.09 4.71 0.85
N VAL A 53 4.43 4.64 2.00
CA VAL A 53 4.96 5.07 3.29
C VAL A 53 4.87 3.90 4.27
N LEU A 54 6.01 3.45 4.79
CA LEU A 54 6.06 2.41 5.81
C LEU A 54 6.05 3.06 7.20
N PHE A 55 5.01 2.79 8.00
CA PHE A 55 4.90 3.32 9.36
C PHE A 55 5.58 2.41 10.37
N ASP A 56 5.19 1.13 10.38
CA ASP A 56 5.72 0.11 11.28
C ASP A 56 5.57 -1.28 10.65
N GLU A 57 5.69 -2.35 11.45
CA GLU A 57 5.62 -3.74 10.98
C GLU A 57 4.24 -4.15 10.45
N ASP A 58 3.18 -3.48 10.92
CA ASP A 58 1.80 -3.85 10.63
C ASP A 58 1.07 -2.80 9.78
N ARG A 59 1.63 -1.59 9.62
CA ARG A 59 0.96 -0.46 8.98
C ARG A 59 1.80 0.19 7.91
N PHE A 60 1.16 0.43 6.77
CA PHE A 60 1.71 1.25 5.69
C PHE A 60 0.61 2.11 5.07
N GLY A 61 1.00 3.11 4.30
CA GLY A 61 0.08 3.97 3.56
C GLY A 61 0.52 4.19 2.13
N PHE A 62 -0.42 4.64 1.30
CA PHE A 62 -0.15 5.04 -0.07
C PHE A 62 -0.82 6.38 -0.36
N ILE A 63 -0.02 7.37 -0.77
CA ILE A 63 -0.50 8.68 -1.21
C ILE A 63 -0.66 8.64 -2.73
N TRP A 64 -1.90 8.75 -3.19
CA TRP A 64 -2.28 8.88 -4.59
C TRP A 64 -2.12 10.34 -5.02
N LEU A 65 -1.07 10.65 -5.79
CA LEU A 65 -0.71 12.05 -6.08
C LEU A 65 -1.78 12.76 -6.90
N GLU A 66 -2.28 12.10 -7.95
CA GLU A 66 -3.27 12.68 -8.86
C GLU A 66 -4.65 12.82 -8.22
N LEU A 67 -5.01 11.89 -7.34
CA LEU A 67 -6.30 11.90 -6.63
C LEU A 67 -6.28 12.76 -5.37
N LYS A 68 -5.11 13.26 -4.95
CA LYS A 68 -4.90 13.92 -3.65
C LYS A 68 -5.53 13.12 -2.51
N SER A 69 -5.31 11.82 -2.51
CA SER A 69 -5.97 10.88 -1.60
C SER A 69 -4.95 10.03 -0.87
N PHE A 70 -5.25 9.66 0.36
CA PHE A 70 -4.42 8.79 1.18
C PHE A 70 -5.17 7.53 1.60
N SER A 71 -4.58 6.38 1.27
CA SER A 71 -5.04 5.06 1.72
C SER A 71 -4.13 4.55 2.85
N LEU A 72 -4.74 4.17 3.97
CA LEU A 72 -4.05 3.55 5.10
C LEU A 72 -4.36 2.04 5.12
N TYR A 73 -3.33 1.23 5.32
CA TYR A 73 -3.41 -0.23 5.37
C TYR A 73 -2.88 -0.75 6.69
N CYS A 74 -3.57 -1.74 7.25
CA CYS A 74 -3.20 -2.42 8.49
C CYS A 74 -3.18 -3.93 8.27
N ARG A 75 -2.24 -4.63 8.90
CA ARG A 75 -2.12 -6.09 8.85
C ARG A 75 -3.34 -6.77 9.47
N MET A 76 -3.92 -7.73 8.74
CA MET A 76 -4.91 -8.65 9.31
C MET A 76 -4.25 -9.55 10.35
N ARG A 77 -4.89 -9.71 11.52
CA ARG A 77 -4.35 -10.51 12.63
C ARG A 77 -4.92 -11.92 12.69
N ASP A 78 -5.97 -12.17 11.92
CA ASP A 78 -6.58 -13.49 11.78
C ASP A 78 -5.58 -14.50 11.20
N ARG A 79 -5.69 -15.75 11.67
CA ARG A 79 -4.87 -16.86 11.18
C ARG A 79 -5.73 -17.74 10.29
N PHE A 80 -5.29 -17.90 9.05
CA PHE A 80 -5.94 -18.76 8.09
C PHE A 80 -5.27 -20.14 8.10
N GLN A 81 -6.08 -21.19 8.05
CA GLN A 81 -5.56 -22.56 7.91
C GLN A 81 -5.39 -22.88 6.43
N GLN A 82 -4.34 -23.66 6.09
CA GLN A 82 -4.09 -24.13 4.73
C GLN A 82 -3.99 -23.00 3.67
N SER A 83 -3.47 -21.83 4.07
CA SER A 83 -3.38 -20.65 3.20
C SER A 83 -2.01 -20.45 2.55
N GLU A 84 -1.06 -21.36 2.79
CA GLU A 84 0.28 -21.27 2.23
C GLU A 84 0.30 -21.77 0.78
N ALA A 85 1.01 -21.05 -0.08
CA ALA A 85 1.23 -21.51 -1.45
C ALA A 85 2.21 -22.70 -1.46
N PRO A 86 1.98 -23.73 -2.30
CA PRO A 86 2.88 -24.87 -2.39
C PRO A 86 4.30 -24.51 -2.84
N SER A 87 4.43 -23.47 -3.67
CA SER A 87 5.71 -22.90 -4.13
C SER A 87 5.53 -21.43 -4.54
N PRO A 88 6.62 -20.66 -4.69
CA PRO A 88 6.55 -19.29 -5.23
C PRO A 88 5.92 -19.23 -6.63
N GLU A 89 6.21 -20.22 -7.49
CA GLU A 89 5.67 -20.28 -8.85
C GLU A 89 4.15 -20.53 -8.84
N ALA A 90 3.67 -21.39 -7.93
CA ALA A 90 2.24 -21.61 -7.74
C ALA A 90 1.53 -20.35 -7.23
N PHE A 91 2.19 -19.55 -6.37
CA PHE A 91 1.67 -18.25 -5.95
C PHE A 91 1.55 -17.28 -7.13
N ASP A 92 2.58 -17.18 -7.98
CA ASP A 92 2.54 -16.33 -9.18
C ASP A 92 1.50 -16.77 -10.21
N GLU A 93 1.24 -18.07 -10.32
CA GLU A 93 0.17 -18.62 -11.15
C GLU A 93 -1.21 -18.20 -10.61
N VAL A 94 -1.43 -18.32 -9.30
CA VAL A 94 -2.68 -17.88 -8.66
C VAL A 94 -2.92 -16.38 -8.90
N LEU A 95 -1.90 -15.53 -8.74
CA LEU A 95 -2.01 -14.09 -9.00
C LEU A 95 -2.41 -13.79 -10.45
N ARG A 96 -1.80 -14.47 -11.42
CA ARG A 96 -2.13 -14.32 -12.84
C ARG A 96 -3.56 -14.77 -13.15
N ASN A 97 -3.96 -15.91 -12.59
CA ASN A 97 -5.32 -16.44 -12.76
C ASN A 97 -6.36 -15.47 -12.19
N MET A 98 -6.18 -15.01 -10.95
CA MET A 98 -7.07 -14.02 -10.31
C MET A 98 -7.16 -12.70 -11.08
N GLN A 99 -6.05 -12.23 -11.67
CA GLN A 99 -6.06 -11.00 -12.48
C GLN A 99 -6.77 -11.18 -13.83
N SER A 100 -6.80 -12.40 -14.36
CA SER A 100 -7.42 -12.72 -15.66
C SER A 100 -8.92 -13.04 -15.59
N TRP A 101 -9.46 -13.23 -14.38
CA TRP A 101 -10.88 -13.48 -14.12
C TRP A 101 -11.70 -12.19 -14.27
#